data_AF-A0A9D1ATG3-F1
#
_entry.id   AF-A0A9D1ATG3-F1
#
_cell.length_a   1.000
_cell.length_b   1.000
_cell.length_c   1.000
_cell.angle_alpha   90.00
_cell.angle_beta   90.00
_cell.angle_gamma   90.00
#
_symmetry.space_group_name_H-M   'P 1'
#
loop_
_entity.id
_entity.type
_entity.pdbx_description
1 polymer ?
#
loop_
_entity_poly.entity_id
_entity_poly.type
_entity_poly.pdbx_seq_one_letter_code
_entity_poly.pdbx_strand_id
1 'polypeptide(L)'
;MIPALLSLLSLLACGRSALPEGVRLVYLEDPVHHWDDATPVVPPVHLPQPAADRTWVSVQLRLPTDGTVDLRPTHDGRVLPGWPPGTVADRVEVRGSEDALRVVDVRGMRIDAAGKRWNHVYRPTSPDRSAPLLGVTWPAGDPRLGAAAVDAFIEALGESPMIQALDDPEAHLTGVRGKLGCDGCHVPGRRNNRKINQHGLVNRGTDHAGWFTPLTLLTETVPLEIYGVFDPNLSDPHVRISCPEGAPVVPSPGGNRHASCPDRAIPLGTLDVTAALASGDDHARAHCRSVGYL
;
A
#
# COMPACT_ATOMS: atom_id res chain seq x y z
N MET A 1 14.70 -21.04 -63.60
CA MET A 1 13.29 -21.04 -63.18
C MET A 1 13.22 -21.28 -61.67
N ILE A 2 13.42 -20.23 -60.88
CA ILE A 2 13.21 -20.10 -59.41
C ILE A 2 12.92 -18.60 -59.26
N PRO A 3 11.78 -18.12 -58.70
CA PRO A 3 11.51 -18.24 -57.28
C PRO A 3 10.02 -18.29 -56.84
N ALA A 4 9.71 -19.14 -55.86
CA ALA A 4 8.46 -19.06 -55.09
C ALA A 4 8.68 -19.66 -53.70
N LEU A 5 9.49 -19.01 -52.87
CA LEU A 5 9.74 -19.45 -51.49
C LEU A 5 10.31 -18.31 -50.65
N LEU A 6 9.56 -17.21 -50.49
CA LEU A 6 9.96 -16.10 -49.61
C LEU A 6 8.76 -15.16 -49.32
N SER A 7 7.68 -15.66 -48.72
CA SER A 7 6.55 -14.80 -48.26
C SER A 7 5.69 -15.38 -47.14
N LEU A 8 6.18 -16.33 -46.33
CA LEU A 8 5.38 -16.92 -45.24
C LEU A 8 5.98 -16.80 -43.83
N LEU A 9 6.91 -15.87 -43.62
CA LEU A 9 7.62 -15.70 -42.34
C LEU A 9 7.36 -14.34 -41.65
N SER A 10 6.37 -13.56 -42.10
CA SER A 10 6.06 -12.22 -41.54
C SER A 10 4.72 -12.13 -40.77
N LEU A 11 4.01 -13.24 -40.53
CA LEU A 11 2.70 -13.24 -39.84
C LEU A 11 2.75 -13.69 -38.37
N LEU A 12 3.93 -13.96 -37.81
CA LEU A 12 4.09 -14.41 -36.41
C LEU A 12 4.61 -13.33 -35.45
N ALA A 13 4.75 -12.08 -35.90
CA ALA A 13 5.33 -11.00 -35.11
C ALA A 13 4.32 -10.08 -34.39
N CYS A 14 3.00 -10.31 -34.52
CA CYS A 14 1.97 -9.38 -34.04
C CYS A 14 0.93 -10.08 -33.16
N GLY A 15 1.28 -10.35 -31.90
CA GLY A 15 0.35 -10.96 -30.95
C GLY A 15 0.39 -10.41 -29.54
N ARG A 16 1.20 -9.38 -29.24
CA ARG A 16 1.02 -8.66 -27.97
C ARG A 16 -0.22 -7.78 -28.13
N SER A 17 -1.36 -8.31 -27.69
CA SER A 17 -2.61 -7.58 -27.59
C SER A 17 -2.32 -6.22 -26.94
N ALA A 18 -2.66 -5.14 -27.63
CA ALA A 18 -2.50 -3.81 -27.07
C ALA A 18 -3.25 -3.76 -25.73
N LEU A 19 -2.59 -3.23 -24.69
CA LEU A 19 -3.21 -3.05 -23.39
C LEU A 19 -4.47 -2.19 -23.56
N PRO A 20 -5.56 -2.45 -22.80
CA PRO A 20 -6.73 -1.60 -22.82
C PRO A 20 -6.37 -0.13 -22.56
N GLU A 21 -7.11 0.79 -23.18
CA GLU A 21 -6.89 2.22 -22.97
C GLU A 21 -6.95 2.55 -21.46
N GLY A 22 -5.90 3.21 -20.96
CA GLY A 22 -5.75 3.54 -19.54
C GLY A 22 -4.94 2.52 -18.73
N VAL A 23 -4.66 1.32 -19.23
CA VAL A 23 -3.70 0.41 -18.59
C VAL A 23 -2.31 0.66 -19.18
N ARG A 24 -1.30 0.85 -18.32
CA ARG A 24 0.09 1.08 -18.77
C ARG A 24 1.07 0.34 -17.90
N LEU A 25 1.95 -0.44 -18.51
CA LEU A 25 3.19 -0.88 -17.87
C LEU A 25 4.14 0.32 -17.73
N VAL A 26 4.83 0.37 -16.61
CA VAL A 26 5.74 1.47 -16.24
C VAL A 26 6.98 0.90 -15.57
N TYR A 27 8.09 1.61 -15.68
CA TYR A 27 9.31 1.28 -14.96
C TYR A 27 9.72 2.46 -14.08
N LEU A 28 10.13 2.17 -12.85
CA LEU A 28 10.86 3.11 -12.00
C LEU A 28 12.33 2.74 -12.09
N GLU A 29 13.08 3.53 -12.85
CA GLU A 29 14.49 3.25 -13.15
C GLU A 29 15.40 3.42 -11.93
N ASP A 30 15.09 4.39 -11.08
CA ASP A 30 15.87 4.71 -9.88
C ASP A 30 14.96 4.65 -8.63
N PRO A 31 14.74 3.46 -8.06
CA PRO A 31 13.95 3.32 -6.84
C PRO A 31 14.66 3.84 -5.60
N VAL A 32 15.97 4.09 -5.64
CA VAL A 32 16.69 4.59 -4.46
C VAL A 32 16.30 6.04 -4.19
N HIS A 33 16.20 6.84 -5.25
CA HIS A 33 15.91 8.27 -5.17
C HIS A 33 14.45 8.64 -5.49
N HIS A 34 13.59 7.68 -5.84
CA HIS A 34 12.22 7.95 -6.28
C HIS A 34 11.35 8.70 -5.26
N TRP A 35 11.65 8.57 -3.96
CA TRP A 35 10.88 9.16 -2.87
C TRP A 35 11.64 10.26 -2.11
N ASP A 36 12.77 10.77 -2.63
CA ASP A 36 13.57 11.79 -1.95
C ASP A 36 12.82 13.11 -1.72
N ASP A 37 11.83 13.41 -2.56
CA ASP A 37 10.94 14.57 -2.48
C ASP A 37 9.59 14.25 -1.81
N ALA A 38 9.41 13.03 -1.30
CA ALA A 38 8.21 12.61 -0.59
C ALA A 38 8.43 12.63 0.93
N THR A 39 7.37 12.90 1.68
CA THR A 39 7.40 12.90 3.13
C THR A 39 6.88 11.55 3.66
N PRO A 40 7.60 10.88 4.57
CA PRO A 40 7.07 9.71 5.24
C PRO A 40 5.89 10.09 6.16
N VAL A 41 4.78 9.41 5.94
CA VAL A 41 3.56 9.47 6.77
C VAL A 41 3.64 8.36 7.81
N VAL A 42 3.80 8.76 9.06
CA VAL A 42 3.85 7.87 10.21
C VAL A 42 2.51 7.91 10.95
N PRO A 43 1.69 6.84 10.88
CA PRO A 43 0.43 6.75 11.62
C PRO A 43 0.66 6.73 13.14
N PRO A 44 -0.36 7.03 13.97
CA PRO A 44 -0.23 7.02 15.43
C PRO A 44 0.19 5.65 15.97
N VAL A 45 -0.23 4.56 15.33
CA VAL A 45 0.14 3.19 15.70
C VAL A 45 0.93 2.55 14.57
N HIS A 46 1.87 1.66 14.90
CA HIS A 46 2.73 0.99 13.93
C HIS A 46 1.91 0.25 12.85
N LEU A 47 2.44 0.24 11.63
CA LEU A 47 1.93 -0.61 10.57
C LEU A 47 2.35 -2.06 10.82
N PRO A 48 1.50 -3.05 10.50
CA PRO A 48 1.87 -4.44 10.70
C PRO A 48 3.01 -4.84 9.77
N GLN A 49 3.87 -5.71 10.27
CA GLN A 49 5.09 -6.11 9.58
C GLN A 49 5.01 -7.56 9.08
N PRO A 50 5.57 -7.85 7.89
CA PRO A 50 5.68 -9.21 7.38
C PRO A 50 6.63 -10.12 8.18
N ALA A 51 7.59 -9.52 8.90
CA ALA A 51 8.58 -10.19 9.74
C ALA A 51 9.10 -9.21 10.82
N ALA A 52 9.66 -9.72 11.92
CA ALA A 52 10.00 -8.93 13.10
C ALA A 52 11.27 -8.06 12.97
N ASP A 53 12.26 -8.44 12.14
CA ASP A 53 13.61 -7.84 12.22
C ASP A 53 14.20 -7.35 10.89
N ARG A 54 13.49 -7.49 9.76
CA ARG A 54 14.10 -7.26 8.42
C ARG A 54 13.16 -6.70 7.37
N THR A 55 11.95 -6.32 7.74
CA THR A 55 10.97 -5.78 6.81
C THR A 55 10.25 -4.62 7.47
N TRP A 56 10.19 -3.50 6.78
CA TRP A 56 9.36 -2.39 7.22
C TRP A 56 8.50 -1.87 6.09
N VAL A 57 7.46 -1.17 6.50
CA VAL A 57 6.48 -0.56 5.63
C VAL A 57 6.51 0.93 5.96
N SER A 58 6.79 1.75 4.96
CA SER A 58 6.62 3.20 5.04
C SER A 58 5.49 3.63 4.11
N VAL A 59 4.75 4.65 4.48
CA VAL A 59 3.86 5.35 3.54
C VAL A 59 4.53 6.66 3.16
N GLN A 60 4.78 6.87 1.87
CA GLN A 60 5.38 8.09 1.34
C GLN A 60 4.26 8.95 0.75
N LEU A 61 4.21 10.23 1.09
CA LEU A 61 3.21 11.19 0.60
C LEU A 61 3.93 12.34 -0.09
N ARG A 62 3.53 12.60 -1.34
CA ARG A 62 3.97 13.75 -2.12
C ARG A 62 2.76 14.65 -2.36
N LEU A 63 2.78 15.86 -1.82
CA LEU A 63 1.84 16.93 -2.15
C LEU A 63 2.48 17.87 -3.18
N PRO A 64 1.69 18.46 -4.10
CA PRO A 64 2.19 19.53 -4.95
C PRO A 64 2.51 20.76 -4.08
N THR A 65 3.54 21.53 -4.46
CA THR A 65 4.08 22.66 -3.67
C THR A 65 3.03 23.69 -3.25
N ASP A 66 2.05 23.96 -4.13
CA ASP A 66 1.00 24.96 -3.90
C ASP A 66 -0.38 24.35 -3.63
N GLY A 67 -0.44 23.04 -3.38
CA GLY A 67 -1.70 22.35 -3.13
C GLY A 67 -2.18 22.49 -1.70
N THR A 68 -3.46 22.76 -1.54
CA THR A 68 -4.13 22.76 -0.23
C THR A 68 -4.89 21.45 -0.02
N VAL A 69 -4.81 20.89 1.18
CA VAL A 69 -5.67 19.79 1.62
C VAL A 69 -6.97 20.39 2.17
N ASP A 70 -8.08 20.10 1.51
CA ASP A 70 -9.39 20.59 1.93
C ASP A 70 -10.07 19.61 2.88
N LEU A 71 -10.78 20.13 3.89
CA LEU A 71 -11.68 19.31 4.69
C LEU A 71 -13.07 19.29 4.05
N ARG A 72 -13.53 18.11 3.64
CA ARG A 72 -14.78 17.93 2.91
C ARG A 72 -15.79 17.11 3.70
N PRO A 73 -17.02 17.61 3.89
CA PRO A 73 -18.07 16.83 4.53
C PRO A 73 -18.48 15.64 3.64
N THR A 74 -18.83 14.53 4.27
CA THR A 74 -19.43 13.36 3.63
C THR A 74 -20.95 13.38 3.85
N HIS A 75 -21.68 12.59 3.05
CA HIS A 75 -23.14 12.43 3.22
C HIS A 75 -23.53 11.94 4.63
N ASP A 76 -22.65 11.19 5.29
CA ASP A 76 -22.88 10.65 6.63
C ASP A 76 -22.38 11.57 7.76
N GLY A 77 -22.07 12.84 7.45
CA GLY A 77 -21.73 13.89 8.42
C GLY A 77 -20.28 13.87 8.92
N ARG A 78 -19.44 12.96 8.43
CA ARG A 78 -17.99 12.99 8.71
C ARG A 78 -17.33 14.11 7.90
N VAL A 79 -16.16 14.53 8.34
CA VAL A 79 -15.28 15.43 7.60
C VAL A 79 -14.01 14.65 7.27
N LEU A 80 -13.68 14.55 5.98
CA LEU A 80 -12.53 13.81 5.49
C LEU A 80 -11.63 14.73 4.64
N PRO A 81 -10.31 14.49 4.62
CA PRO A 81 -9.42 15.25 3.75
C PRO A 81 -9.73 14.97 2.28
N GLY A 82 -9.69 16.03 1.49
CA GLY A 82 -9.72 16.06 0.04
C GLY A 82 -8.37 16.56 -0.46
N TRP A 83 -7.76 15.80 -1.35
CA TRP A 83 -6.37 16.00 -1.73
C TRP A 83 -6.27 16.74 -3.07
N PRO A 84 -5.30 17.65 -3.22
CA PRO A 84 -5.15 18.43 -4.44
C PRO A 84 -4.66 17.54 -5.62
N PRO A 85 -5.01 17.91 -6.87
CA PRO A 85 -4.39 17.33 -8.06
C PRO A 85 -2.87 17.33 -7.99
N GLY A 86 -2.23 16.23 -8.39
CA GLY A 86 -0.79 16.01 -8.25
C GLY A 86 -0.38 15.23 -7.00
N THR A 87 -1.29 14.99 -6.06
CA THR A 87 -0.97 14.20 -4.86
C THR A 87 -0.66 12.75 -5.20
N VAL A 88 0.40 12.19 -4.61
CA VAL A 88 0.78 10.77 -4.71
C VAL A 88 0.97 10.20 -3.30
N ALA A 89 0.42 9.02 -3.04
CA ALA A 89 0.72 8.29 -1.81
C ALA A 89 1.05 6.83 -2.07
N ASP A 90 2.21 6.38 -1.55
CA ASP A 90 2.79 5.07 -1.79
C ASP A 90 3.04 4.32 -0.48
N ARG A 91 2.46 3.13 -0.32
CA ARG A 91 2.91 2.15 0.65
C ARG A 91 4.12 1.43 0.05
N VAL A 92 5.31 1.72 0.57
CA VAL A 92 6.58 1.10 0.20
C VAL A 92 6.94 0.06 1.25
N GLU A 93 7.05 -1.19 0.82
CA GLU A 93 7.60 -2.27 1.62
C GLU A 93 9.04 -2.49 1.20
N VAL A 94 9.95 -2.48 2.17
CA VAL A 94 11.37 -2.78 1.93
C VAL A 94 11.83 -3.89 2.84
N ARG A 95 12.89 -4.58 2.42
CA ARG A 95 13.48 -5.70 3.13
C ARG A 95 15.00 -5.59 3.17
N GLY A 96 15.60 -5.99 4.29
CA GLY A 96 17.06 -6.05 4.48
C GLY A 96 17.52 -5.46 5.81
N SER A 97 18.83 -5.48 6.03
CA SER A 97 19.52 -4.62 7.01
C SER A 97 19.81 -3.25 6.39
N GLU A 98 20.13 -2.23 7.19
CA GLU A 98 20.34 -0.84 6.73
C GLU A 98 21.22 -0.70 5.47
N ASP A 99 22.31 -1.45 5.37
CA ASP A 99 23.20 -1.40 4.20
C ASP A 99 22.66 -2.12 2.96
N ALA A 100 21.69 -3.02 3.14
CA ALA A 100 21.18 -3.95 2.13
C ALA A 100 19.66 -3.79 1.86
N LEU A 101 19.11 -2.62 2.16
CA LEU A 101 17.70 -2.34 2.00
C LEU A 101 17.29 -2.26 0.55
N ARG A 102 16.27 -3.02 0.21
CA ARG A 102 15.67 -2.98 -1.13
C ARG A 102 14.16 -2.93 -1.05
N VAL A 103 13.57 -2.24 -2.01
CA VAL A 103 12.12 -2.24 -2.23
C VAL A 103 11.68 -3.62 -2.69
N VAL A 104 10.60 -4.15 -2.09
CA VAL A 104 10.03 -5.46 -2.45
C VAL A 104 8.59 -5.37 -2.94
N ASP A 105 7.87 -4.31 -2.57
CA ASP A 105 6.51 -4.02 -3.01
C ASP A 105 6.25 -2.53 -2.88
N VAL A 106 5.65 -1.94 -3.91
CA VAL A 106 5.08 -0.60 -3.81
C VAL A 106 3.64 -0.69 -4.26
N ARG A 107 2.76 -0.06 -3.51
CA ARG A 107 1.36 0.12 -3.90
C ARG A 107 0.96 1.53 -3.58
N GLY A 108 0.35 2.19 -4.53
CA GLY A 108 -0.06 3.55 -4.32
C GLY A 108 -1.17 3.97 -5.24
N MET A 109 -1.48 5.25 -5.10
CA MET A 109 -2.40 5.92 -5.97
C MET A 109 -1.91 7.36 -6.16
N ARG A 110 -2.21 7.92 -7.33
CA ARG A 110 -1.99 9.34 -7.62
C ARG A 110 -3.29 9.99 -8.10
N ILE A 111 -3.40 11.29 -7.85
CA ILE A 111 -4.42 12.15 -8.44
C ILE A 111 -3.73 12.94 -9.55
N ASP A 112 -4.18 12.78 -10.79
CA ASP A 112 -3.61 13.54 -11.90
C ASP A 112 -4.10 15.00 -11.93
N ALA A 113 -3.57 15.78 -12.87
CA ALA A 113 -3.93 17.19 -13.03
C ALA A 113 -5.43 17.42 -13.33
N ALA A 114 -6.13 16.42 -13.86
CA ALA A 114 -7.58 16.48 -14.10
C ALA A 114 -8.41 16.01 -12.88
N GLY A 115 -7.76 15.72 -11.75
CA GLY A 115 -8.40 15.19 -10.55
C GLY A 115 -8.76 13.70 -10.64
N LYS A 116 -8.33 13.00 -11.70
CA LYS A 116 -8.60 11.57 -11.85
C LYS A 116 -7.61 10.76 -11.04
N ARG A 117 -8.13 9.74 -10.36
CA ARG A 117 -7.36 8.82 -9.53
C ARG A 117 -6.81 7.67 -10.36
N TRP A 118 -5.56 7.32 -10.12
CA TRP A 118 -4.86 6.22 -10.77
C TRP A 118 -4.21 5.35 -9.71
N ASN A 119 -4.49 4.06 -9.71
CA ASN A 119 -3.77 3.09 -8.91
C ASN A 119 -2.47 2.70 -9.62
N HIS A 120 -1.48 2.29 -8.84
CA HIS A 120 -0.28 1.69 -9.36
C HIS A 120 0.34 0.70 -8.38
N VAL A 121 1.07 -0.25 -8.94
CA VAL A 121 1.92 -1.17 -8.18
C VAL A 121 3.28 -1.29 -8.83
N TYR A 122 4.31 -1.54 -8.02
CA TYR A 122 5.67 -1.78 -8.50
C TYR A 122 6.31 -2.95 -7.75
N ARG A 123 7.12 -3.73 -8.48
CA ARG A 123 7.93 -4.84 -7.96
C ARG A 123 9.33 -4.80 -8.55
N PRO A 124 10.36 -5.18 -7.77
CA PRO A 124 11.71 -5.26 -8.29
C PRO A 124 11.84 -6.28 -9.42
N THR A 125 12.66 -5.97 -10.42
CA THR A 125 12.96 -6.85 -11.55
C THR A 125 14.09 -7.83 -11.27
N SER A 126 14.90 -7.56 -10.26
CA SER A 126 16.04 -8.37 -9.82
C SER A 126 16.24 -8.24 -8.30
N PRO A 127 17.04 -9.10 -7.64
CA PRO A 127 17.30 -8.99 -6.21
C PRO A 127 18.21 -7.81 -5.81
N ASP A 128 18.81 -7.12 -6.78
CA ASP A 128 19.67 -5.96 -6.54
C ASP A 128 18.88 -4.81 -5.88
N ARG A 129 19.53 -4.09 -4.96
CA ARG A 129 18.96 -2.94 -4.24
C ARG A 129 18.54 -1.82 -5.17
N SER A 130 19.33 -1.55 -6.23
CA SER A 130 19.05 -0.52 -7.22
C SER A 130 18.32 -1.06 -8.45
N ALA A 131 17.82 -2.29 -8.42
CA ALA A 131 17.10 -2.87 -9.55
C ALA A 131 15.88 -2.01 -9.90
N PRO A 132 15.67 -1.66 -11.19
CA PRO A 132 14.46 -0.98 -11.61
C PRO A 132 13.21 -1.74 -11.14
N LEU A 133 12.16 -0.99 -10.80
CA LEU A 133 10.87 -1.59 -10.45
C LEU A 133 9.98 -1.63 -11.67
N LEU A 134 9.54 -2.83 -12.06
CA LEU A 134 8.46 -3.00 -13.02
C LEU A 134 7.14 -2.69 -12.32
N GLY A 135 6.26 -1.97 -12.97
CA GLY A 135 4.94 -1.65 -12.46
C GLY A 135 3.85 -1.62 -13.51
N VAL A 136 2.62 -1.43 -13.03
CA VAL A 136 1.46 -1.16 -13.86
C VAL A 136 0.63 -0.04 -13.23
N THR A 137 0.01 0.79 -14.06
CA THR A 137 -0.90 1.87 -13.65
C THR A 137 -2.24 1.72 -14.36
N TRP A 138 -3.33 2.09 -13.68
CA TRP A 138 -4.69 2.05 -14.22
C TRP A 138 -5.63 3.05 -13.51
N PRO A 139 -6.73 3.48 -14.14
CA PRO A 139 -7.76 4.30 -13.48
C PRO A 139 -8.35 3.60 -12.26
N ALA A 140 -8.39 4.29 -11.12
CA ALA A 140 -9.01 3.75 -9.92
C ALA A 140 -10.54 3.68 -10.07
N GLY A 141 -11.16 2.63 -9.53
CA GLY A 141 -12.61 2.47 -9.53
C GLY A 141 -13.23 1.88 -10.81
N ASP A 142 -12.44 1.43 -11.79
CA ASP A 142 -12.92 0.54 -12.85
C ASP A 142 -12.35 -0.88 -12.64
N PRO A 143 -13.16 -1.82 -12.10
CA PRO A 143 -12.71 -3.19 -11.83
C PRO A 143 -12.22 -3.94 -13.07
N ARG A 144 -12.70 -3.59 -14.28
CA ARG A 144 -12.27 -4.25 -15.52
C ARG A 144 -10.86 -3.81 -15.89
N LEU A 145 -10.57 -2.51 -15.77
CA LEU A 145 -9.22 -2.00 -16.00
C LEU A 145 -8.25 -2.48 -14.92
N GLY A 146 -8.72 -2.61 -13.67
CA GLY A 146 -7.95 -3.25 -12.60
C GLY A 146 -7.59 -4.70 -12.91
N ALA A 147 -8.55 -5.52 -13.35
CA ALA A 147 -8.29 -6.91 -13.75
C ALA A 147 -7.28 -6.98 -14.91
N ALA A 148 -7.48 -6.17 -15.96
CA ALA A 148 -6.56 -6.14 -17.10
C ALA A 148 -5.15 -5.67 -16.73
N ALA A 149 -5.03 -4.70 -15.81
CA ALA A 149 -3.74 -4.26 -15.28
C ALA A 149 -3.03 -5.37 -14.51
N VAL A 150 -3.77 -6.12 -13.68
CA VAL A 150 -3.22 -7.27 -12.95
C VAL A 150 -2.73 -8.35 -13.90
N ASP A 151 -3.50 -8.69 -14.93
CA ASP A 151 -3.11 -9.69 -15.93
C ASP A 151 -1.81 -9.29 -16.65
N ALA A 152 -1.79 -8.06 -17.19
CA ALA A 152 -0.62 -7.53 -17.88
C ALA A 152 0.62 -7.47 -16.98
N PHE A 153 0.43 -7.09 -15.72
CA PHE A 153 1.53 -7.01 -14.76
C PHE A 153 2.07 -8.38 -14.37
N ILE A 154 1.21 -9.38 -14.16
CA ILE A 154 1.63 -10.75 -13.83
C ILE A 154 2.38 -11.38 -15.01
N GLU A 155 1.91 -11.17 -16.24
CA GLU A 155 2.60 -11.61 -17.45
C GLU A 155 4.01 -10.99 -17.53
N ALA A 156 4.11 -9.67 -17.47
CA ALA A 156 5.39 -8.96 -17.56
C ALA A 156 6.34 -9.27 -16.39
N LEU A 157 5.81 -9.38 -15.16
CA LEU A 157 6.59 -9.73 -13.98
C LEU A 157 7.09 -11.19 -14.06
N GLY A 158 6.30 -12.08 -14.65
CA GLY A 158 6.69 -13.45 -14.94
C GLY A 158 7.92 -13.54 -15.83
N GLU A 159 8.10 -12.61 -16.78
CA GLU A 159 9.31 -12.55 -17.62
C GLU A 159 10.56 -12.03 -16.89
N SER A 160 10.44 -11.53 -15.66
CA SER A 160 11.57 -10.91 -14.94
C SER A 160 12.58 -11.94 -14.41
N PRO A 161 13.89 -11.62 -14.39
CA PRO A 161 14.92 -12.50 -13.83
C PRO A 161 14.66 -12.90 -12.37
N MET A 162 14.11 -11.98 -11.56
CA MET A 162 13.78 -12.27 -10.17
C MET A 162 12.77 -13.42 -10.03
N ILE A 163 11.73 -13.42 -10.87
CA ILE A 163 10.69 -14.45 -10.82
C ILE A 163 11.16 -15.76 -11.43
N GLN A 164 11.88 -15.70 -12.55
CA GLN A 164 12.43 -16.88 -13.22
C GLN A 164 13.47 -17.64 -12.38
N ALA A 165 14.09 -16.97 -11.40
CA ALA A 165 15.06 -17.57 -10.48
C ALA A 165 14.41 -18.24 -9.25
N LEU A 166 13.09 -18.16 -9.06
CA LEU A 166 12.41 -18.80 -7.93
C LEU A 166 12.21 -20.30 -8.18
N ASP A 167 12.18 -21.09 -7.09
CA ASP A 167 11.89 -22.52 -7.16
C ASP A 167 10.46 -22.80 -7.68
N ASP A 168 9.50 -21.91 -7.34
CA ASP A 168 8.11 -21.99 -7.78
C ASP A 168 7.59 -20.61 -8.22
N PRO A 169 7.88 -20.21 -9.47
CA PRO A 169 7.44 -18.92 -10.02
C PRO A 169 5.91 -18.80 -10.08
N GLU A 170 5.19 -19.89 -10.37
CA GLU A 170 3.74 -19.88 -10.55
C GLU A 170 3.00 -19.65 -9.22
N ALA A 171 3.40 -20.35 -8.16
CA ALA A 171 2.83 -20.12 -6.83
C ALA A 171 3.13 -18.70 -6.34
N HIS A 172 4.33 -18.19 -6.63
CA HIS A 172 4.67 -16.80 -6.31
C HIS A 172 3.75 -15.81 -7.03
N LEU A 173 3.60 -15.92 -8.35
CA LEU A 173 2.76 -15.03 -9.15
C LEU A 173 1.28 -15.12 -8.76
N THR A 174 0.79 -16.31 -8.39
CA THR A 174 -0.55 -16.51 -7.83
C THR A 174 -0.71 -15.73 -6.51
N GLY A 175 0.29 -15.79 -5.64
CA GLY A 175 0.33 -15.02 -4.40
C GLY A 175 0.38 -13.50 -4.63
N VAL A 176 1.11 -13.05 -5.65
CA VAL A 176 1.13 -11.63 -6.05
C VAL A 176 -0.25 -11.21 -6.55
N ARG A 177 -0.83 -11.96 -7.50
CA ARG A 177 -2.15 -11.70 -8.08
C ARG A 177 -3.22 -11.56 -7.01
N GLY A 178 -3.26 -12.46 -6.03
CA GLY A 178 -4.23 -12.42 -4.92
C GLY A 178 -4.13 -11.16 -4.06
N LYS A 179 -2.99 -10.46 -4.09
CA LYS A 179 -2.79 -9.21 -3.34
C LYS A 179 -3.11 -7.95 -4.17
N LEU A 180 -3.30 -8.02 -5.48
CA LEU A 180 -3.46 -6.84 -6.34
C LEU A 180 -4.90 -6.30 -6.47
N GLY A 181 -5.85 -6.84 -5.72
CA GLY A 181 -7.23 -6.35 -5.66
C GLY A 181 -7.40 -5.03 -4.89
N CYS A 182 -6.83 -3.93 -5.40
CA CYS A 182 -6.77 -2.65 -4.69
C CYS A 182 -8.14 -1.98 -4.50
N ASP A 183 -9.00 -1.99 -5.52
CA ASP A 183 -10.22 -1.17 -5.53
C ASP A 183 -11.20 -1.48 -4.38
N GLY A 184 -11.25 -2.74 -3.91
CA GLY A 184 -12.12 -3.11 -2.79
C GLY A 184 -11.71 -2.49 -1.45
N CYS A 185 -10.40 -2.32 -1.22
CA CYS A 185 -9.90 -1.73 0.02
C CYS A 185 -9.85 -0.18 -0.04
N HIS A 186 -9.71 0.37 -1.25
CA HIS A 186 -9.50 1.79 -1.53
C HIS A 186 -10.75 2.53 -2.04
N VAL A 187 -11.94 2.03 -1.69
CA VAL A 187 -13.20 2.74 -1.95
C VAL A 187 -13.18 4.09 -1.21
N PRO A 188 -13.43 5.24 -1.88
CA PRO A 188 -13.50 6.55 -1.21
C PRO A 188 -14.49 6.60 -0.06
N GLY A 189 -14.10 7.25 1.03
CA GLY A 189 -14.95 7.49 2.19
C GLY A 189 -15.39 6.21 2.91
N ARG A 190 -14.72 5.08 2.70
CA ARG A 190 -15.03 3.81 3.37
C ARG A 190 -14.89 3.98 4.88
N ARG A 191 -15.80 3.38 5.64
CA ARG A 191 -15.74 3.38 7.11
C ARG A 191 -14.73 2.35 7.61
N ASN A 192 -14.23 2.58 8.82
CA ASN A 192 -13.50 1.55 9.57
C ASN A 192 -14.33 0.27 9.64
N ASN A 193 -13.68 -0.88 9.49
CA ASN A 193 -14.28 -2.15 9.84
C ASN A 193 -14.63 -2.15 11.34
N ARG A 194 -15.84 -2.62 11.66
CA ARG A 194 -16.23 -2.94 13.05
C ARG A 194 -16.00 -4.41 13.36
N LYS A 195 -16.01 -5.24 12.33
CA LYS A 195 -15.72 -6.67 12.40
C LYS A 195 -14.64 -7.05 11.37
N ILE A 196 -13.87 -8.08 11.70
CA ILE A 196 -12.84 -8.63 10.81
C ILE A 196 -13.43 -8.95 9.43
N ASN A 197 -12.77 -8.46 8.39
CA ASN A 197 -13.13 -8.64 6.97
C ASN A 197 -14.48 -8.04 6.55
N GLN A 198 -15.08 -7.13 7.33
CA GLN A 198 -16.37 -6.52 6.99
C GLN A 198 -16.35 -5.82 5.61
N HIS A 199 -15.28 -5.10 5.30
CA HIS A 199 -15.09 -4.42 4.01
C HIS A 199 -13.74 -4.80 3.36
N GLY A 200 -13.30 -6.04 3.57
CA GLY A 200 -11.99 -6.52 3.12
C GLY A 200 -10.92 -6.49 4.22
N LEU A 201 -9.67 -6.72 3.81
CA LEU A 201 -8.55 -7.01 4.70
C LEU A 201 -8.12 -5.82 5.56
N VAL A 202 -8.24 -4.60 5.03
CA VAL A 202 -7.82 -3.37 5.71
C VAL A 202 -8.93 -2.87 6.62
N ASN A 203 -8.62 -2.77 7.91
CA ASN A 203 -9.56 -2.39 8.95
C ASN A 203 -9.80 -0.88 9.02
N ARG A 204 -8.77 -0.07 8.72
CA ARG A 204 -8.93 1.39 8.65
C ARG A 204 -9.85 1.79 7.50
N GLY A 205 -10.64 2.83 7.71
CA GLY A 205 -11.43 3.50 6.69
C GLY A 205 -10.55 4.35 5.78
N THR A 206 -11.18 5.03 4.84
CA THR A 206 -10.47 5.82 3.82
C THR A 206 -11.02 7.24 3.73
N ASP A 207 -10.19 8.15 3.24
CA ASP A 207 -10.55 9.53 2.90
C ASP A 207 -11.30 9.64 1.56
N HIS A 208 -11.51 10.87 1.05
CA HIS A 208 -12.19 11.11 -0.23
C HIS A 208 -11.43 10.59 -1.46
N ALA A 209 -10.12 10.35 -1.36
CA ALA A 209 -9.35 9.75 -2.44
C ALA A 209 -9.31 8.22 -2.34
N GLY A 210 -9.60 7.64 -1.18
CA GLY A 210 -9.48 6.21 -0.94
C GLY A 210 -8.18 5.82 -0.21
N TRP A 211 -7.43 6.77 0.35
CA TRP A 211 -6.26 6.45 1.18
C TRP A 211 -6.67 6.25 2.65
N PHE A 212 -6.05 5.26 3.30
CA PHE A 212 -6.32 4.95 4.71
C PHE A 212 -5.26 5.50 5.66
N THR A 213 -3.96 5.44 5.34
CA THR A 213 -2.91 5.89 6.27
C THR A 213 -2.87 7.41 6.42
N PRO A 214 -2.89 8.24 5.35
CA PRO A 214 -2.94 9.69 5.50
C PRO A 214 -4.11 10.17 6.38
N LEU A 215 -5.29 9.53 6.27
CA LEU A 215 -6.44 9.83 7.13
C LEU A 215 -6.14 9.64 8.63
N THR A 216 -5.28 8.68 8.98
CA THR A 216 -4.97 8.41 10.40
C THR A 216 -4.20 9.51 11.10
N LEU A 217 -3.53 10.40 10.35
CA LEU A 217 -2.81 11.53 10.95
C LEU A 217 -3.73 12.51 11.69
N LEU A 218 -5.03 12.47 11.40
CA LEU A 218 -6.03 13.33 12.01
C LEU A 218 -6.69 12.73 13.26
N THR A 219 -6.22 11.57 13.72
CA THR A 219 -6.82 10.83 14.83
C THR A 219 -5.75 10.15 15.68
N GLU A 220 -5.88 10.20 17.01
CA GLU A 220 -4.95 9.49 17.91
C GLU A 220 -5.30 8.00 18.06
N THR A 221 -6.56 7.64 17.81
CA THR A 221 -7.08 6.27 17.94
C THR A 221 -7.46 5.72 16.57
N VAL A 222 -6.91 4.56 16.22
CA VAL A 222 -7.18 3.90 14.94
C VAL A 222 -7.41 2.41 15.08
N PRO A 223 -8.17 1.78 14.15
CA PRO A 223 -8.22 0.33 14.05
C PRO A 223 -6.82 -0.24 13.84
N LEU A 224 -6.51 -1.30 14.58
CA LEU A 224 -5.32 -2.10 14.33
C LEU A 224 -5.54 -2.97 13.10
N GLU A 225 -4.50 -3.08 12.31
CA GLU A 225 -4.48 -3.98 11.16
C GLU A 225 -3.99 -5.34 11.61
N ILE A 226 -4.70 -6.39 11.19
CA ILE A 226 -4.40 -7.77 11.58
C ILE A 226 -3.81 -8.59 10.44
N TYR A 227 -3.53 -7.92 9.31
CA TYR A 227 -2.79 -8.52 8.20
C TYR A 227 -1.30 -8.41 8.47
N GLY A 228 -0.54 -9.46 8.16
CA GLY A 228 0.90 -9.54 8.50
C GLY A 228 1.17 -10.57 9.60
N VAL A 229 2.45 -10.75 9.93
CA VAL A 229 2.88 -11.79 10.87
C VAL A 229 3.16 -11.21 12.25
N PHE A 230 3.59 -9.95 12.30
CA PHE A 230 4.03 -9.28 13.51
C PHE A 230 3.32 -7.93 13.68
N ASP A 231 2.78 -7.68 14.87
CA ASP A 231 2.21 -6.40 15.30
C ASP A 231 3.14 -5.73 16.33
N PRO A 232 3.93 -4.71 15.93
CA PRO A 232 4.83 -4.02 16.85
C PRO A 232 4.11 -3.32 18.01
N ASN A 233 2.82 -3.01 17.84
CA ASN A 233 2.03 -2.30 18.84
C ASN A 233 1.84 -3.10 20.13
N LEU A 234 1.94 -4.44 20.09
CA LEU A 234 1.83 -5.28 21.29
C LEU A 234 2.96 -5.06 22.29
N SER A 235 4.11 -4.56 21.82
CA SER A 235 5.31 -4.32 22.64
C SER A 235 5.60 -2.84 22.86
N ASP A 236 4.84 -1.94 22.24
CA ASP A 236 5.04 -0.51 22.38
C ASP A 236 4.40 0.00 23.69
N PRO A 237 5.18 0.51 24.66
CA PRO A 237 4.65 0.95 25.95
C PRO A 237 3.79 2.21 25.85
N HIS A 238 3.83 2.92 24.72
CA HIS A 238 3.07 4.14 24.47
C HIS A 238 1.82 3.92 23.64
N VAL A 239 1.60 2.70 23.12
CA VAL A 239 0.38 2.34 22.41
C VAL A 239 -0.55 1.55 23.32
N ARG A 240 -1.69 2.15 23.66
CA ARG A 240 -2.77 1.47 24.39
C ARG A 240 -3.68 0.74 23.42
N ILE A 241 -3.86 -0.55 23.63
CA ILE A 241 -4.78 -1.38 22.84
C ILE A 241 -6.06 -1.63 23.63
N SER A 242 -7.21 -1.44 22.98
CA SER A 242 -8.53 -1.68 23.56
C SER A 242 -9.46 -2.38 22.59
N CYS A 243 -10.47 -3.07 23.14
CA CYS A 243 -11.60 -3.55 22.36
C CYS A 243 -12.78 -2.58 22.48
N PRO A 244 -13.69 -2.59 21.48
CA PRO A 244 -14.96 -1.89 21.61
C PRO A 244 -15.69 -2.27 22.89
N GLU A 245 -16.38 -1.30 23.49
CA GLU A 245 -17.19 -1.50 24.70
C GLU A 245 -16.39 -1.94 25.94
N GLY A 246 -15.06 -1.81 25.93
CA GLY A 246 -14.20 -2.14 27.07
C GLY A 246 -13.99 -3.64 27.28
N ALA A 247 -14.32 -4.46 26.27
CA ALA A 247 -14.05 -5.89 26.31
C ALA A 247 -12.55 -6.18 26.49
N PRO A 248 -12.18 -7.34 27.09
CA PRO A 248 -10.78 -7.70 27.26
C PRO A 248 -10.12 -7.96 25.89
N VAL A 249 -8.91 -7.42 25.73
CA VAL A 249 -8.02 -7.80 24.62
C VAL A 249 -7.45 -9.18 24.91
N VAL A 250 -7.59 -10.11 23.97
CA VAL A 250 -7.04 -11.46 24.10
C VAL A 250 -5.98 -11.73 23.03
N PRO A 251 -4.97 -12.56 23.31
CA PRO A 251 -4.02 -13.00 22.29
C PRO A 251 -4.75 -13.71 21.15
N SER A 252 -4.36 -13.42 19.91
CA SER A 252 -4.95 -14.10 18.75
C SER A 252 -4.71 -15.62 18.79
N PRO A 253 -5.72 -16.45 18.45
CA PRO A 253 -5.53 -17.89 18.26
C PRO A 253 -4.55 -18.16 17.11
N GLY A 254 -3.63 -19.12 17.28
CA GLY A 254 -2.79 -19.62 16.19
C GLY A 254 -1.38 -19.05 16.07
N GLY A 255 -0.81 -18.49 17.15
CA GLY A 255 0.60 -18.11 17.21
C GLY A 255 0.98 -16.80 16.50
N ASN A 256 0.05 -16.22 15.73
CA ASN A 256 0.21 -14.86 15.21
C ASN A 256 0.11 -13.87 16.38
N ARG A 257 1.13 -13.04 16.56
CA ARG A 257 1.21 -12.07 17.64
C ARG A 257 0.39 -10.82 17.30
N HIS A 258 -0.93 -10.98 17.29
CA HIS A 258 -1.90 -9.89 17.08
C HIS A 258 -2.84 -9.77 18.28
N ALA A 259 -3.25 -8.54 18.59
CA ALA A 259 -4.38 -8.31 19.49
C ALA A 259 -5.68 -8.82 18.87
N SER A 260 -6.57 -9.37 19.68
CA SER A 260 -7.91 -9.76 19.24
C SER A 260 -8.98 -9.38 20.26
N CYS A 261 -10.20 -9.22 19.76
CA CYS A 261 -11.38 -8.86 20.55
C CYS A 261 -12.50 -9.89 20.39
N PRO A 262 -13.42 -10.01 21.36
CA PRO A 262 -14.60 -10.85 21.23
C PRO A 262 -15.42 -10.55 19.98
N ASP A 263 -16.19 -11.54 19.53
CA ASP A 263 -17.12 -11.43 18.38
C ASP A 263 -16.48 -10.94 17.08
N ARG A 264 -15.17 -11.18 16.94
CA ARG A 264 -14.34 -10.71 15.81
C ARG A 264 -14.39 -9.20 15.66
N ALA A 265 -14.59 -8.45 16.75
CA ALA A 265 -14.47 -7.01 16.76
C ALA A 265 -13.03 -6.59 16.42
N ILE A 266 -12.87 -5.38 15.88
CA ILE A 266 -11.55 -4.85 15.55
C ILE A 266 -10.93 -4.16 16.79
N PRO A 267 -9.72 -4.57 17.23
CA PRO A 267 -9.01 -3.85 18.27
C PRO A 267 -8.61 -2.45 17.81
N LEU A 268 -8.63 -1.51 18.74
CA LEU A 268 -8.22 -0.12 18.53
C LEU A 268 -6.90 0.12 19.24
N GLY A 269 -5.96 0.80 18.57
CA GLY A 269 -4.73 1.29 19.18
C GLY A 269 -4.83 2.81 19.35
N THR A 270 -4.35 3.31 20.49
CA THR A 270 -4.25 4.74 20.82
C THR A 270 -2.82 5.06 21.19
N LEU A 271 -2.19 6.02 20.52
CA LEU A 271 -0.87 6.54 20.92
C LEU A 271 -1.03 7.57 22.03
N ASP A 272 -0.37 7.37 23.18
CA ASP A 272 -0.16 8.43 24.16
C ASP A 272 1.03 9.28 23.73
N VAL A 273 0.76 10.23 22.83
CA VAL A 273 1.81 11.08 22.24
C VAL A 273 2.56 11.90 23.29
N THR A 274 1.89 12.30 24.37
CA THR A 274 2.51 13.11 25.42
C THR A 274 3.52 12.27 26.19
N ALA A 275 3.13 11.08 26.65
CA ALA A 275 4.02 10.18 27.36
C ALA A 275 5.18 9.71 26.47
N ALA A 276 4.91 9.43 25.20
CA ALA A 276 5.91 9.01 24.22
C ALA A 276 6.94 10.12 23.94
N LEU A 277 6.51 11.36 23.73
CA LEU A 277 7.44 12.48 23.56
C LEU A 277 8.26 12.74 24.82
N ALA A 278 7.66 12.60 26.01
CA ALA A 278 8.35 12.77 27.28
C ALA A 278 9.43 11.71 27.54
N SER A 279 9.24 10.48 27.05
CA SER A 279 10.26 9.41 27.10
C SER A 279 11.30 9.49 25.99
N GLY A 280 11.09 10.39 25.02
CA GLY A 280 11.96 10.52 23.87
C GLY A 280 11.76 9.44 22.82
N ASP A 281 10.53 8.95 22.63
CA ASP A 281 10.17 7.97 21.60
C ASP A 281 10.32 8.51 20.16
N ASP A 282 10.96 7.73 19.29
CA ASP A 282 11.22 8.10 17.90
C ASP A 282 9.97 8.06 17.02
N HIS A 283 9.09 7.08 17.26
CA HIS A 283 7.86 6.90 16.50
C HIS A 283 6.91 8.08 16.72
N ALA A 284 6.70 8.50 17.96
CA ALA A 284 5.90 9.68 18.30
C ALA A 284 6.48 10.96 17.71
N ARG A 285 7.80 11.16 17.73
CA ARG A 285 8.44 12.30 17.04
C ARG A 285 8.18 12.27 15.54
N ALA A 286 8.29 11.10 14.91
CA ALA A 286 8.04 10.95 13.48
C ALA A 286 6.56 11.18 13.14
N HIS A 287 5.64 10.65 13.95
CA HIS A 287 4.21 10.91 13.85
C HIS A 287 3.89 12.41 13.92
N CYS A 288 4.41 13.13 14.93
CA CYS A 288 4.21 14.57 15.05
C CYS A 288 4.75 15.36 13.85
N ARG A 289 5.90 14.95 13.26
CA ARG A 289 6.40 15.55 12.02
C ARG A 289 5.46 15.32 10.84
N SER A 290 4.90 14.11 10.73
CA SER A 290 3.91 13.80 9.69
C SER A 290 2.62 14.59 9.85
N VAL A 291 2.16 14.81 11.09
CA VAL A 291 1.00 15.67 11.37
C VAL A 291 1.29 17.12 10.98
N GLY A 292 2.47 17.65 11.32
CA GLY A 292 2.85 19.03 10.96
C GLY A 292 3.11 19.27 9.47
N TYR A 293 3.18 18.21 8.66
CA TYR A 293 3.28 18.31 7.20
C TYR A 293 1.91 18.51 6.52
N LEU A 294 0.81 18.12 7.18
CA LEU A 294 -0.56 18.34 6.70
C LEU A 294 -1.10 19.70 7.14
#